data_AF-A0A1C4ZTK7-F1
#
_entry.id   AF-A0A1C4ZTK7-F1
#
_cell.length_a   1.000
_cell.length_b   1.000
_cell.length_c   1.000
_cell.angle_alpha   90.00
_cell.angle_beta   90.00
_cell.angle_gamma   90.00
#
_symmetry.space_group_name_H-M   'P 1'
#
loop_
_entity.id
_entity.type
_entity.pdbx_description
1 polymer ?
#
loop_
_entity_poly.entity_id
_entity_poly.type
_entity_poly.pdbx_seq_one_letter_code
_entity_poly.pdbx_strand_id
1 'polypeptide(L)'
;MTVLDDWVTAVCAELGLDPAEVSVPTVLDLARDVAHQVVRPGAPVTAYLLGVAVGRGADPAAAAARLSGLAAEWPVELGGERPDRLASGGS
;
A
#
# COMPACT_ATOMS: atom_id res chain seq x y z
N MET A 1 -8.47 16.46 16.60
CA MET A 1 -7.88 16.65 15.25
C MET A 1 -6.38 16.52 15.40
N THR A 2 -5.80 15.60 14.65
CA THR A 2 -4.37 15.32 14.58
C THR A 2 -3.75 16.09 13.41
N VAL A 3 -2.42 16.22 13.39
CA VAL A 3 -1.69 16.80 12.23
C VAL A 3 -2.04 16.08 10.92
N LEU A 4 -2.33 14.77 10.99
CA LEU A 4 -2.76 14.01 9.83
C LEU A 4 -4.17 14.40 9.36
N ASP A 5 -5.10 14.61 10.29
CA ASP A 5 -6.47 15.04 9.95
C ASP A 5 -6.46 16.42 9.26
N ASP A 6 -5.65 17.35 9.77
CA ASP A 6 -5.48 18.68 9.20
C ASP A 6 -4.86 18.60 7.79
N TRP A 7 -3.85 17.75 7.63
CA TRP A 7 -3.20 17.53 6.35
C TRP A 7 -4.15 16.91 5.32
N VAL A 8 -4.90 15.87 5.69
CA VAL A 8 -5.90 15.25 4.81
C VAL A 8 -6.94 16.28 4.39
N THR A 9 -7.42 17.10 5.33
CA THR A 9 -8.37 18.18 5.04
C THR A 9 -7.81 19.18 4.02
N ALA A 10 -6.55 19.62 4.20
CA ALA A 10 -5.89 20.55 3.28
C ALA A 10 -5.70 19.95 1.87
N VAL A 11 -5.28 18.69 1.78
CA VAL A 11 -5.11 17.99 0.50
C VAL A 11 -6.45 17.77 -0.20
N CYS A 12 -7.51 17.43 0.54
CA CYS A 12 -8.86 17.31 -0.04
C CYS A 12 -9.34 18.64 -0.61
N ALA A 13 -9.12 19.74 0.10
CA ALA A 13 -9.46 21.08 -0.39
C ALA A 13 -8.70 21.44 -1.69
N GLU A 14 -7.40 21.14 -1.77
CA GLU A 14 -6.58 21.39 -2.95
C GLU A 14 -7.03 20.55 -4.17
N LEU A 15 -7.43 19.30 -3.93
CA LEU A 15 -7.81 18.36 -5.00
C LEU A 15 -9.31 18.38 -5.33
N GLY A 16 -10.12 19.17 -4.60
CA GLY A 16 -11.57 19.21 -4.78
C GLY A 16 -12.28 17.91 -4.36
N LEU A 17 -11.76 17.22 -3.35
CA LEU A 17 -12.31 15.99 -2.80
C LEU A 17 -13.15 16.27 -1.54
N ASP A 18 -14.16 15.45 -1.28
CA ASP A 18 -14.87 15.46 -0.01
C ASP A 18 -14.07 14.68 1.05
N PRO A 19 -13.62 15.30 2.17
CA PRO A 19 -12.95 14.58 3.25
C PRO A 19 -13.79 13.43 3.84
N ALA A 20 -15.12 13.48 3.75
CA ALA A 20 -16.00 12.42 4.23
C ALA A 20 -15.90 11.13 3.39
N GLU A 21 -15.40 11.21 2.16
CA GLU A 21 -15.17 10.06 1.28
C GLU A 21 -13.81 9.39 1.51
N VAL A 22 -12.92 10.02 2.30
CA VAL A 22 -11.57 9.52 2.57
C VAL A 22 -11.55 8.69 3.86
N SER A 23 -11.51 7.37 3.72
CA SER A 23 -11.26 6.48 4.86
C SER A 23 -9.77 6.39 5.19
N VAL A 24 -9.27 7.36 5.99
CA VAL A 24 -7.88 7.36 6.49
C VAL A 24 -7.52 6.06 7.22
N PRO A 25 -8.35 5.52 8.14
CA PRO A 25 -8.02 4.28 8.84
C PRO A 25 -7.78 3.10 7.89
N THR A 26 -8.65 2.94 6.88
CA THR A 26 -8.52 1.86 5.89
C THR A 26 -7.21 1.94 5.12
N VAL A 27 -6.80 3.14 4.68
CA VAL A 27 -5.53 3.31 3.94
C VAL A 27 -4.33 3.01 4.84
N LEU A 28 -4.35 3.46 6.09
CA LEU A 28 -3.27 3.23 7.04
C LEU A 28 -3.16 1.77 7.47
N ASP A 29 -4.27 1.07 7.65
CA ASP A 29 -4.29 -0.35 7.99
C ASP A 29 -3.78 -1.20 6.81
N LEU A 30 -4.20 -0.90 5.58
CA LEU A 30 -3.65 -1.56 4.40
C LEU A 30 -2.13 -1.33 4.26
N ALA A 31 -1.68 -0.09 4.44
CA ALA A 31 -0.26 0.23 4.40
C ALA A 31 0.53 -0.52 5.49
N ARG A 32 -0.05 -0.65 6.69
CA ARG A 32 0.51 -1.43 7.81
C ARG A 32 0.63 -2.91 7.42
N ASP A 33 -0.43 -3.52 6.90
CA ASP A 33 -0.44 -4.93 6.51
C ASP A 33 0.66 -5.22 5.49
N VAL A 34 0.74 -4.41 4.43
CA VAL A 34 1.75 -4.59 3.38
C VAL A 34 3.17 -4.39 3.90
N ALA A 35 3.39 -3.38 4.76
CA ALA A 35 4.71 -3.13 5.33
C ALA A 35 5.21 -4.28 6.22
N HIS A 36 4.28 -4.98 6.90
CA HIS A 36 4.60 -6.08 7.80
C HIS A 36 4.68 -7.44 7.12
N GLN A 37 3.80 -7.71 6.15
CA GLN A 37 3.65 -9.04 5.54
C GLN A 37 4.37 -9.18 4.19
N VAL A 38 4.55 -8.07 3.45
CA VAL A 38 5.14 -8.10 2.11
C VAL A 38 6.54 -7.50 2.12
N VAL A 39 6.64 -6.18 2.18
CA VAL A 39 7.89 -5.41 2.22
C VAL A 39 7.58 -3.95 2.54
N ARG A 40 8.44 -3.29 3.34
CA ARG A 40 8.22 -1.88 3.75
C ARG A 40 7.98 -0.90 2.58
N PRO A 41 8.72 -0.93 1.46
CA PRO A 41 8.44 -0.08 0.30
C PRO A 41 7.09 -0.37 -0.38
N GLY A 42 6.47 -1.53 -0.13
CA GLY A 42 5.20 -1.91 -0.73
C GLY A 42 4.01 -1.09 -0.21
N ALA A 43 4.12 -0.53 1.00
CA ALA A 43 3.04 0.25 1.60
C ALA A 43 2.61 1.47 0.76
N PRO A 44 3.50 2.43 0.40
CA PRO A 44 3.12 3.56 -0.44
C PRO A 44 2.69 3.13 -1.85
N VAL A 45 3.30 2.08 -2.42
CA VAL A 45 2.93 1.56 -3.75
C VAL A 45 1.50 1.01 -3.73
N THR A 46 1.12 0.28 -2.68
CA THR A 46 -0.22 -0.30 -2.54
C THR A 46 -1.28 0.77 -2.32
N ALA A 47 -0.99 1.80 -1.52
CA ALA A 47 -1.91 2.93 -1.34
C ALA A 47 -2.18 3.66 -2.68
N TYR A 48 -1.14 3.86 -3.49
CA TYR A 48 -1.30 4.41 -4.85
C TYR A 48 -2.16 3.51 -5.75
N LEU A 49 -1.90 2.19 -5.75
CA LEU A 49 -2.67 1.24 -6.55
C LEU A 49 -4.14 1.14 -6.11
N LEU A 50 -4.42 1.22 -4.81
CA LEU A 50 -5.78 1.32 -4.27
C LEU A 50 -6.47 2.55 -4.85
N GLY A 51 -5.82 3.72 -4.81
CA GLY A 51 -6.34 4.96 -5.40
C GLY A 51 -6.60 4.84 -6.90
N VAL A 52 -5.69 4.22 -7.66
CA VAL A 52 -5.88 3.96 -9.11
C VAL A 52 -7.07 3.04 -9.37
N ALA A 53 -7.28 2.00 -8.56
CA ALA A 53 -8.41 1.08 -8.72
C ALA A 53 -9.75 1.78 -8.42
N VAL A 54 -9.80 2.56 -7.34
CA VAL A 54 -10.97 3.37 -6.97
C VAL A 54 -11.29 4.40 -8.07
N GLY A 55 -10.29 5.10 -8.58
CA GLY A 55 -10.44 6.03 -9.71
C GLY A 55 -10.93 5.38 -11.01
N ARG A 56 -10.84 4.04 -11.11
CA ARG A 56 -11.40 3.23 -12.22
C ARG A 56 -12.77 2.64 -11.90
N GLY A 57 -13.39 3.02 -10.78
CA GLY A 57 -14.73 2.60 -10.38
C GLY A 57 -14.78 1.37 -9.46
N ALA A 58 -13.66 0.95 -8.87
CA ALA A 58 -13.70 -0.08 -7.84
C ALA A 58 -14.29 0.48 -6.53
N ASP A 59 -15.08 -0.34 -5.84
CA ASP A 59 -15.52 -0.02 -4.48
C ASP A 59 -14.30 0.05 -3.53
N PRO A 60 -14.09 1.15 -2.78
CA PRO A 60 -12.92 1.33 -1.93
C PRO A 60 -12.75 0.23 -0.87
N ALA A 61 -13.84 -0.16 -0.20
CA ALA A 61 -13.80 -1.14 0.87
C ALA A 61 -13.48 -2.54 0.33
N ALA A 62 -14.11 -2.94 -0.77
CA ALA A 62 -13.85 -4.21 -1.41
C ALA A 62 -12.43 -4.29 -2.01
N ALA A 63 -11.94 -3.19 -2.60
CA ALA A 63 -10.57 -3.12 -3.12
C ALA A 63 -9.53 -3.23 -2.00
N ALA A 64 -9.70 -2.48 -0.91
CA ALA A 64 -8.84 -2.57 0.27
C ALA A 64 -8.84 -3.97 0.88
N ALA A 65 -10.02 -4.59 1.07
CA ALA A 65 -10.14 -5.93 1.62
C ALA A 65 -9.42 -6.99 0.76
N ARG A 66 -9.52 -6.91 -0.57
CA ARG A 66 -8.80 -7.80 -1.48
C ARG A 66 -7.28 -7.63 -1.38
N LEU A 67 -6.80 -6.39 -1.27
CA LEU A 67 -5.37 -6.10 -1.14
C LEU A 67 -4.82 -6.55 0.22
N SER A 68 -5.54 -6.34 1.32
CA SER A 68 -5.18 -6.87 2.63
C SER A 68 -5.15 -8.40 2.63
N GLY A 69 -6.12 -9.07 1.99
CA GLY A 69 -6.10 -10.52 1.82
C GLY A 69 -4.86 -11.01 1.06
N LEU A 70 -4.52 -10.34 -0.05
CA LEU A 70 -3.33 -10.65 -0.83
C LEU A 70 -2.04 -10.45 -0.02
N ALA A 71 -1.97 -9.39 0.79
CA ALA A 71 -0.82 -9.14 1.66
C ALA A 71 -0.68 -10.22 2.76
N ALA A 72 -1.80 -10.67 3.34
CA ALA A 72 -1.80 -11.69 4.38
C ALA A 72 -1.38 -13.08 3.87
N GLU A 73 -1.69 -13.40 2.61
CA GLU A 73 -1.32 -14.67 1.96
C GLU A 73 0.03 -14.60 1.23
N TRP A 74 0.73 -13.47 1.30
CA TRP A 74 1.95 -13.26 0.52
C TRP A 74 3.06 -14.22 0.95
N PRO A 75 3.67 -14.99 0.03
CA PRO A 75 4.69 -15.96 0.38
C PRO A 75 5.92 -15.24 0.95
N VAL A 76 6.31 -15.63 2.17
CA VAL A 76 7.47 -15.08 2.91
C VAL A 76 8.81 -15.32 2.19
N GLU A 77 8.84 -16.22 1.20
CA GLU A 77 10.06 -16.77 0.59
C GLU A 77 10.61 -16.00 -0.62
N LEU A 78 10.44 -14.67 -0.64
CA LEU A 78 11.13 -13.78 -1.60
C LEU A 78 11.97 -12.71 -0.89
N GLY A 79 12.41 -13.02 0.33
CA GLY A 79 13.27 -12.18 1.17
C GLY A 79 14.75 -12.55 1.17
N GLY A 80 15.22 -13.44 0.29
CA GLY A 80 16.66 -13.72 0.25
C GLY A 80 17.13 -14.77 -0.74
N GLU A 81 17.54 -14.35 -1.94
CA GLU A 81 18.73 -14.90 -2.58
C GLU A 81 19.65 -13.77 -3.07
N ARG A 82 20.88 -13.82 -2.55
CA ARG A 82 22.02 -12.95 -2.85
C ARG A 82 22.45 -13.14 -4.31
N PRO A 83 22.71 -12.09 -5.11
CA PRO A 83 23.48 -12.26 -6.33
C PRO A 83 24.97 -12.36 -5.96
N ASP A 84 25.38 -13.53 -5.46
CA ASP A 84 26.79 -13.88 -5.35
C ASP A 84 27.01 -15.36 -5.64
N ARG A 85 26.74 -15.73 -6.89
CA ARG A 85 27.20 -16.98 -7.49
C ARG A 85 27.37 -16.88 -9.00
N LEU A 86 28.09 -15.85 -9.46
CA LEU A 86 28.64 -15.81 -10.82
C LEU A 86 30.03 -15.13 -10.81
N ALA A 87 31.01 -15.75 -10.14
CA ALA A 87 32.44 -15.68 -10.50
C ALA A 87 33.28 -16.64 -9.63
N SER A 88 32.91 -17.91 -9.57
CA SER A 88 33.86 -18.97 -9.19
C SER A 88 33.65 -20.19 -10.09
N GLY A 89 34.21 -20.05 -11.29
CA GLY A 89 34.39 -21.07 -12.32
C GLY A 89 34.97 -20.30 -13.50
N GLY A 90 36.22 -20.43 -13.89
CA GLY A 90 37.17 -21.49 -13.71
C GLY A 90 37.95 -21.53 -15.01
N SER A 91 39.25 -21.25 -14.95
CA SER A 91 40.33 -21.91 -15.67
C SER A 91 41.66 -21.27 -15.32
#